data_AF-A0AAD5GJT0-F1
#
_entry.id   AF-A0AAD5GJT0-F1
#
_cell.length_a   1.000
_cell.length_b   1.000
_cell.length_c   1.000
_cell.angle_alpha   90.00
_cell.angle_beta   90.00
_cell.angle_gamma   90.00
#
_symmetry.space_group_name_H-M   'P 1'
#
loop_
_entity.id
_entity.type
_entity.pdbx_description
1 polymer ?
#
loop_
_entity_poly.entity_id
_entity_poly.type
_entity_poly.pdbx_seq_one_letter_code
_entity_poly.pdbx_strand_id
1 'polypeptide(L)'
;NLRKEHSVLCDEVKTMTADSFPGSEVLTALQSLGEEHEALKKKYQEECEMLKNRCQLECSERKRLYNEVIELKGNIRVFCRCRPLNQDEIAKGSTSVVEFDSAQENELKIIGSDSSKKQFKFDHVFRPEDNQ
;
A
#
# COMPACT_ATOMS: atom_id res chain seq x y z
N ASN A 1 62.96 -4.22 51.57
CA ASN A 1 61.60 -4.75 51.78
C ASN A 1 60.76 -4.67 50.51
N LEU A 2 60.54 -3.49 49.91
CA LEU A 2 59.76 -3.35 48.67
C LEU A 2 60.22 -4.24 47.49
N ARG A 3 61.53 -4.41 47.26
CA ARG A 3 62.04 -5.23 46.15
C ARG A 3 61.74 -6.73 46.30
N LYS A 4 61.57 -7.21 47.53
CA LYS A 4 61.18 -8.60 47.82
C LYS A 4 59.68 -8.78 47.66
N GLU A 5 58.89 -7.84 48.17
CA GLU A 5 57.43 -7.82 47.97
C GLU A 5 57.06 -7.74 46.48
N HIS A 6 57.79 -6.92 45.70
CA HIS A 6 57.57 -6.80 44.26
C HIS A 6 57.99 -8.04 43.47
N SER A 7 58.90 -8.87 43.99
CA SER A 7 59.25 -10.17 43.40
C SER A 7 58.15 -11.20 43.67
N VAL A 8 57.67 -11.25 44.91
CA VAL A 8 56.60 -12.18 45.33
C VAL A 8 55.30 -11.88 44.58
N LEU A 9 54.91 -10.60 44.48
CA LEU A 9 53.75 -10.17 43.69
C LEU A 9 53.89 -10.51 42.20
N CYS A 10 55.10 -10.39 41.64
CA CYS A 10 55.33 -10.70 40.24
C CYS A 10 55.31 -12.21 39.96
N ASP A 11 55.71 -13.03 40.94
CA ASP A 11 55.64 -14.48 40.86
C ASP A 11 54.20 -14.99 41.10
N GLU A 12 53.44 -14.37 42.00
CA GLU A 12 51.99 -14.63 42.17
C GLU A 12 51.20 -14.34 40.89
N VAL A 13 51.46 -13.19 40.23
CA VAL A 13 50.80 -12.84 38.96
C VAL A 13 51.19 -13.81 37.84
N LYS A 14 52.45 -14.28 37.79
CA LYS A 14 52.89 -15.29 36.80
C LYS A 14 52.25 -16.65 37.03
N THR A 15 51.97 -17.03 38.29
CA THR A 15 51.27 -18.28 38.61
C THR A 15 49.75 -18.19 38.37
N MET A 16 49.18 -16.99 38.28
CA MET A 16 47.74 -16.77 38.12
C MET A 16 47.21 -16.79 36.67
N THR A 17 48.04 -17.01 35.65
CA THR A 17 47.62 -16.79 34.25
C THR A 17 47.49 -18.03 33.36
N ALA A 18 47.46 -19.25 33.90
CA ALA A 18 47.19 -20.45 33.08
C ALA A 18 45.78 -21.03 33.29
N ASP A 19 45.29 -21.09 34.53
CA ASP A 19 44.10 -21.91 34.86
C ASP A 19 42.85 -21.10 35.24
N SER A 20 42.83 -19.79 34.98
CA SER A 20 41.68 -18.91 35.30
C SER A 20 41.21 -18.03 34.14
N PHE A 21 41.67 -18.30 32.92
CA PHE A 21 41.18 -17.62 31.73
C PHE A 21 40.11 -18.47 31.04
N PRO A 22 38.81 -18.12 31.10
CA PRO A 22 37.83 -18.67 30.18
C PRO A 22 38.03 -18.11 28.75
N GLY A 23 39.26 -17.74 28.37
CA GLY A 23 39.56 -17.01 27.15
C GLY A 23 39.37 -17.83 25.88
N SER A 24 39.67 -19.12 25.90
CA SER A 24 39.54 -19.98 24.70
C SER A 24 38.08 -20.35 24.42
N GLU A 25 37.34 -20.77 25.45
CA GLU A 25 35.93 -21.14 25.32
C GLU A 25 35.05 -19.92 25.02
N VAL A 26 35.28 -18.79 25.69
CA VAL A 26 34.53 -17.55 25.43
C VAL A 26 34.87 -16.96 24.06
N LEU A 27 36.14 -17.03 23.62
CA LEU A 27 36.52 -16.58 22.27
C LEU A 27 35.88 -17.44 21.19
N THR A 28 35.87 -18.78 21.37
CA THR A 28 35.19 -19.70 20.46
C THR A 28 33.68 -19.43 20.40
N ALA A 29 33.04 -19.22 21.55
CA ALA A 29 31.61 -18.91 21.62
C ALA A 29 31.26 -17.57 20.94
N LEU A 30 32.10 -16.54 21.12
CA LEU A 30 31.93 -15.25 20.44
C LEU A 30 32.11 -15.36 18.92
N GLN A 31 33.06 -16.19 18.46
CA GLN A 31 33.27 -16.45 17.03
C GLN A 31 32.05 -17.15 16.42
N SER A 32 31.57 -18.24 17.04
CA SER A 32 30.37 -18.95 16.57
C SER A 32 29.13 -18.05 16.55
N LEU A 33 28.92 -17.24 17.59
CA LEU A 33 27.81 -16.28 17.62
C LEU A 33 27.93 -15.21 16.52
N GLY A 34 29.15 -14.76 16.22
CA GLY A 34 29.41 -13.83 15.12
C GLY A 34 29.07 -14.43 13.75
N GLU A 35 29.45 -15.69 13.52
CA GLU A 35 29.13 -16.43 12.30
C GLU A 35 27.61 -16.64 12.15
N GLU A 36 26.93 -17.04 13.23
CA GLU A 36 25.47 -17.18 13.24
C GLU A 36 24.76 -15.84 12.96
N HIS A 37 25.23 -14.75 13.55
CA HIS A 37 24.68 -13.42 13.33
C HIS A 37 24.85 -12.96 11.87
N GLU A 38 26.03 -13.15 11.28
CA GLU A 38 26.25 -12.80 9.87
C GLU A 38 25.43 -13.68 8.93
N ALA A 39 25.28 -14.98 9.23
CA ALA A 39 24.40 -15.87 8.47
C ALA A 39 22.94 -15.44 8.55
N LEU A 40 22.45 -15.07 9.73
CA LEU A 40 21.08 -14.58 9.93
C LEU A 40 20.85 -13.24 9.22
N LYS A 41 21.79 -12.31 9.34
CA LYS A 41 21.75 -11.02 8.66
C LYS A 41 21.70 -11.17 7.14
N LYS A 42 22.50 -12.09 6.59
CA LYS A 42 22.48 -12.41 5.16
C LYS A 42 21.12 -12.96 4.72
N LYS A 43 20.56 -13.92 5.46
CA LYS A 43 19.20 -14.45 5.18
C LYS A 43 18.14 -13.35 5.19
N TYR A 44 18.18 -12.48 6.20
CA TYR A 44 17.23 -11.37 6.30
C TYR A 44 17.36 -10.39 5.12
N GLN A 45 18.57 -10.08 4.68
CA GLN A 45 18.81 -9.23 3.51
C GLN A 45 18.27 -9.86 2.22
N GLU A 46 18.52 -11.15 2.01
CA GLU A 46 18.00 -11.91 0.87
C GLU A 46 16.46 -11.94 0.85
N GLU A 47 15.83 -12.18 2.01
CA GLU A 47 14.36 -12.12 2.13
C GLU A 47 13.82 -10.71 1.86
N CYS A 48 14.46 -9.67 2.38
CA CYS A 48 14.05 -8.28 2.12
C CYS A 48 14.14 -7.95 0.62
N GLU A 49 15.21 -8.37 -0.05
CA GLU A 49 15.39 -8.17 -1.48
C GLU A 49 14.35 -8.94 -2.29
N MET A 50 14.10 -10.20 -1.95
CA MET A 50 13.06 -11.02 -2.57
C MET A 50 11.68 -10.38 -2.44
N LEU A 51 11.30 -9.93 -1.23
CA LEU A 51 10.02 -9.29 -0.97
C LEU A 51 9.90 -7.96 -1.73
N LYS A 52 10.97 -7.17 -1.78
CA LYS A 52 11.02 -5.92 -2.55
C LYS A 52 10.80 -6.19 -4.04
N ASN A 53 11.49 -7.18 -4.61
CA ASN A 53 11.35 -7.55 -6.01
C ASN A 53 9.94 -8.05 -6.33
N ARG A 54 9.35 -8.88 -5.45
CA ARG A 54 7.97 -9.35 -5.60
C ARG A 54 6.96 -8.19 -5.56
N CYS A 55 7.11 -7.28 -4.61
CA CYS A 55 6.23 -6.11 -4.51
C CYS A 55 6.33 -5.20 -5.76
N GLN A 56 7.53 -5.03 -6.32
CA GLN A 56 7.72 -4.28 -7.56
C GLN A 56 7.04 -4.94 -8.75
N LEU A 57 7.15 -6.28 -8.87
CA LEU A 57 6.48 -7.04 -9.92
C LEU A 57 4.95 -6.90 -9.81
N GLU A 58 4.39 -7.13 -8.62
CA GLU A 58 2.95 -6.98 -8.38
C GLU A 58 2.45 -5.56 -8.64
N CYS A 59 3.22 -4.55 -8.24
CA CYS A 59 2.87 -3.15 -8.50
C CYS A 59 2.85 -2.85 -10.00
N SER A 60 3.76 -3.44 -10.76
CA SER A 60 3.85 -3.28 -12.22
C SER A 60 2.66 -3.97 -12.91
N GLU A 61 2.35 -5.21 -12.53
CA GLU A 61 1.20 -5.93 -13.07
C GLU A 61 -0.12 -5.27 -12.70
N ARG A 62 -0.26 -4.77 -11.47
CA ARG A 62 -1.45 -4.00 -11.06
C ARG A 62 -1.64 -2.77 -11.94
N LYS A 63 -0.57 -2.02 -12.24
CA LYS A 63 -0.66 -0.85 -13.14
C LYS A 63 -1.03 -1.27 -14.56
N ARG A 64 -0.44 -2.34 -15.08
CA ARG A 64 -0.74 -2.86 -16.43
C ARG A 64 -2.21 -3.26 -16.55
N LEU A 65 -2.69 -4.10 -15.64
CA LEU A 65 -4.08 -4.57 -15.61
C LEU A 65 -5.06 -3.41 -15.37
N TYR A 66 -4.72 -2.46 -14.52
CA TYR A 66 -5.54 -1.29 -14.28
C TYR A 66 -5.72 -0.45 -15.56
N ASN A 67 -4.63 -0.21 -16.30
CA ASN A 67 -4.69 0.51 -17.57
C ASN A 67 -5.48 -0.27 -18.63
N GLU A 68 -5.28 -1.58 -18.72
CA GLU A 68 -6.04 -2.45 -19.62
C GLU A 68 -7.55 -2.36 -19.34
N VAL A 69 -7.95 -2.38 -18.07
CA VAL A 69 -9.36 -2.18 -17.68
C VAL A 69 -9.87 -0.78 -18.06
N ILE A 70 -9.06 0.28 -17.94
CA ILE A 70 -9.45 1.62 -18.36
C ILE A 70 -9.65 1.68 -19.88
N GLU A 71 -8.70 1.16 -20.65
CA GLU A 71 -8.74 1.15 -22.11
C GLU A 71 -9.95 0.36 -22.63
N LEU A 72 -10.23 -0.81 -22.04
CA LEU A 72 -11.41 -1.62 -22.35
C LEU A 72 -12.72 -0.91 -22.02
N LYS A 73 -12.76 -0.12 -20.94
CA LYS A 73 -13.91 0.73 -20.60
C LYS A 73 -14.02 1.97 -21.50
N GLY A 74 -13.01 2.26 -22.31
CA GLY A 74 -12.88 3.49 -23.08
C GLY A 74 -12.12 4.57 -22.31
N ASN A 75 -11.12 5.14 -22.99
CA ASN A 75 -10.29 6.22 -22.44
C ASN A 75 -11.08 7.52 -22.23
N ILE A 76 -12.09 7.77 -23.05
CA ILE A 76 -13.02 8.89 -22.90
C ILE A 76 -14.35 8.31 -22.44
N ARG A 77 -14.86 8.83 -21.32
CA ARG A 77 -16.16 8.45 -20.76
C ARG A 77 -16.99 9.69 -20.49
N VAL A 78 -18.26 9.63 -20.85
CA VAL A 78 -19.25 10.69 -20.66
C VAL A 78 -20.29 10.20 -19.68
N PHE A 79 -20.31 10.83 -18.52
CA PHE A 79 -21.29 10.59 -17.48
C PHE A 79 -22.32 11.72 -17.48
N CYS A 80 -23.59 11.39 -17.27
CA CYS A 80 -24.62 12.38 -17.00
C CYS A 80 -25.03 12.31 -15.54
N ARG A 81 -25.16 13.47 -14.87
CA ARG A 81 -25.71 13.54 -13.50
C ARG A 81 -26.86 14.54 -13.45
N CYS A 82 -28.04 14.03 -13.18
CA CYS A 82 -29.25 14.83 -13.02
C CYS A 82 -29.30 15.39 -11.60
N ARG A 83 -29.30 16.72 -11.47
CA ARG A 83 -29.41 17.39 -10.16
C ARG A 83 -30.84 17.28 -9.63
N PRO A 84 -31.06 17.00 -8.34
CA PRO A 84 -32.36 17.14 -7.71
C PRO A 84 -32.82 18.60 -7.66
N LEU A 85 -34.12 18.82 -7.80
CA LEU A 85 -34.72 20.16 -7.64
C LEU A 85 -34.53 20.65 -6.21
N ASN A 86 -34.23 21.94 -6.06
CA ASN A 86 -34.15 22.57 -4.75
C ASN A 86 -35.55 23.03 -4.27
N GLN A 87 -35.65 23.41 -3.00
CA GLN A 87 -36.94 23.76 -2.39
C GLN A 87 -37.60 24.98 -3.05
N ASP A 88 -36.82 25.99 -3.45
CA ASP A 88 -37.34 27.20 -4.10
C ASP A 88 -37.88 26.91 -5.51
N GLU A 89 -37.22 26.01 -6.25
CA GLU A 89 -37.65 25.55 -7.58
C GLU A 89 -38.99 24.82 -7.50
N ILE A 90 -39.12 23.94 -6.51
CA ILE A 90 -40.36 23.22 -6.22
C ILE A 90 -41.47 24.20 -5.81
N ALA A 91 -41.16 25.16 -4.94
CA ALA A 91 -42.12 26.19 -4.50
C ALA A 91 -42.63 27.07 -5.66
N LYS A 92 -41.80 27.28 -6.68
CA LYS A 92 -42.15 27.99 -7.92
C LYS A 92 -42.87 27.12 -8.96
N GLY A 93 -43.13 25.84 -8.65
CA GLY A 93 -43.83 24.91 -9.53
C GLY A 93 -42.97 24.29 -10.64
N SER A 94 -41.64 24.30 -10.50
CA SER A 94 -40.75 23.65 -11.47
C SER A 94 -40.86 22.13 -11.38
N THR A 95 -40.82 21.45 -12.53
CA THR A 95 -40.85 19.99 -12.63
C THR A 95 -39.61 19.45 -13.34
N SER A 96 -39.32 18.15 -13.15
CA SER A 96 -38.23 17.50 -13.87
C SER A 96 -38.52 17.46 -15.37
N VAL A 97 -37.52 17.84 -16.17
CA VAL A 97 -37.56 17.72 -17.65
C VAL A 97 -36.94 16.42 -18.15
N VAL A 98 -36.44 15.57 -17.24
CA VAL A 98 -35.80 14.29 -17.57
C VAL A 98 -36.71 13.11 -17.22
N GLU A 99 -36.79 12.16 -18.13
CA GLU A 99 -37.48 10.88 -18.00
C GLU A 99 -36.46 9.75 -18.11
N PHE A 100 -36.52 8.79 -17.18
CA PHE A 100 -35.64 7.63 -17.13
C PHE A 100 -36.41 6.38 -17.49
N ASP A 101 -35.80 5.51 -18.29
CA ASP A 101 -36.37 4.21 -18.65
C ASP A 101 -35.83 3.15 -17.68
N SER A 102 -36.71 2.40 -17.01
CA SER A 102 -36.29 1.33 -16.10
C SER A 102 -35.57 0.18 -16.81
N ALA A 103 -35.76 0.02 -18.12
CA ALA A 103 -35.07 -1.00 -18.92
C ALA A 103 -33.71 -0.53 -19.46
N GLN A 104 -33.40 0.78 -19.39
CA GLN A 104 -32.19 1.37 -19.97
C GLN A 104 -31.51 2.32 -18.98
N GLU A 105 -30.65 1.77 -18.12
CA GLU A 105 -29.95 2.53 -17.06
C GLU A 105 -28.95 3.59 -17.59
N ASN A 106 -28.51 3.45 -18.84
CA ASN A 106 -27.49 4.29 -19.47
C ASN A 106 -28.07 5.39 -20.37
N GLU A 107 -29.40 5.53 -20.38
CA GLU A 107 -30.10 6.41 -21.29
C GLU A 107 -31.07 7.32 -20.53
N LEU A 108 -31.24 8.54 -21.03
CA LEU A 108 -32.22 9.49 -20.51
C LEU A 108 -32.92 10.20 -21.66
N LYS A 109 -34.17 10.59 -21.41
CA LYS A 109 -34.99 11.35 -22.35
C LYS A 109 -35.25 12.74 -21.78
N ILE A 110 -34.95 13.77 -22.55
CA ILE A 110 -35.32 15.16 -22.22
C ILE A 110 -36.64 15.47 -22.89
N ILE A 111 -37.62 15.94 -22.10
CA ILE A 111 -38.93 16.37 -22.57
C ILE A 111 -38.89 17.88 -22.79
N GLY A 112 -39.02 18.30 -24.05
CA GLY A 112 -39.12 19.72 -24.43
C GLY A 112 -40.50 20.31 -24.14
N SER A 113 -40.59 21.64 -24.12
CA SER A 113 -41.85 22.37 -23.92
C SER A 113 -42.89 22.10 -25.01
N ASP A 114 -42.44 21.67 -26.19
CA ASP A 114 -43.25 21.24 -27.33
C ASP A 114 -43.67 19.76 -27.24
N SER A 115 -43.45 19.11 -26.10
CA SER A 115 -43.61 17.66 -25.90
C SER A 115 -42.69 16.78 -26.77
N SER A 116 -41.69 17.37 -27.43
CA SER A 116 -40.67 16.58 -28.12
C SER A 116 -39.82 15.81 -27.11
N LYS A 117 -39.47 14.57 -27.43
CA LYS A 117 -38.59 13.73 -26.61
C LYS A 117 -37.26 13.56 -27.31
N LYS A 118 -36.17 13.95 -26.67
CA LYS A 118 -34.80 13.75 -27.16
C LYS A 118 -34.08 12.74 -26.27
N GLN A 119 -33.66 11.63 -26.86
CA GLN A 119 -32.97 10.55 -26.17
C GLN A 119 -31.46 10.71 -26.28
N PHE A 120 -30.78 10.52 -25.16
CA PHE A 120 -29.32 10.59 -25.06
C PHE A 120 -28.80 9.35 -24.36
N LYS A 121 -27.63 8.88 -24.80
CA LYS A 121 -26.94 7.71 -24.26
C LYS A 121 -25.58 8.11 -23.71
N PHE A 122 -25.25 7.54 -22.55
CA PHE A 122 -24.05 7.84 -21.80
C PHE A 122 -23.38 6.55 -21.28
N ASP A 123 -22.16 6.67 -20.77
CA ASP A 123 -21.48 5.57 -20.08
C ASP A 123 -22.16 5.24 -18.74
N HIS A 124 -22.75 6.24 -18.09
CA HIS A 124 -23.67 6.06 -16.96
C HIS A 124 -24.50 7.33 -16.75
N VAL A 125 -25.72 7.16 -16.24
CA VAL A 125 -26.62 8.25 -15.89
C VAL A 125 -26.95 8.18 -14.40
N PHE A 126 -26.48 9.17 -13.65
CA PHE A 126 -26.82 9.35 -12.24
C PHE A 126 -28.14 10.11 -12.11
N ARG A 127 -29.09 9.53 -11.41
CA ARG A 127 -30.42 10.07 -11.13
C ARG A 127 -30.38 11.08 -9.98
N PRO A 128 -31.42 11.92 -9.82
CA PRO A 128 -31.49 12.88 -8.72
C PRO A 128 -31.34 12.29 -7.32
N GLU A 129 -31.68 11.00 -7.16
CA GLU A 129 -31.62 10.27 -5.90
C GLU A 129 -30.22 9.70 -5.61
N ASP A 130 -29.31 9.71 -6.58
CA ASP A 130 -27.98 9.11 -6.45
C ASP A 130 -27.02 10.00 -5.63
N ASN A 131 -26.30 9.36 -4.71
CA ASN A 131 -25.36 10.01 -3.80
C ASN A 131 -24.02 10.38 -4.47
N GLN A 132 -23.11 10.98 -3.70
CA GLN A 132 -21.75 11.33 -4.16
C GLN A 132 -20.83 10.12 -4.20
#